data_AF-A0A6V8JX50-F1
#
_entry.id   AF-A0A6V8JX50-F1
#
_cell.length_a   1.000
_cell.length_b   1.000
_cell.length_c   1.000
_cell.angle_alpha   90.00
_cell.angle_beta   90.00
_cell.angle_gamma   90.00
#
_symmetry.space_group_name_H-M   'P 1'
#
loop_
_entity.id
_entity.type
_entity.pdbx_description
1 polymer ?
#
loop_
_entity_poly.entity_id
_entity_poly.type
_entity_poly.pdbx_seq_one_letter_code
_entity_poly.pdbx_strand_id
1 'polypeptide(L)'
;MPRIVAASAGTVRHLTRIVAVLVAAATSVLLWRLDVPAPAAKAEVVWQVGLGSFSALLTALTIVFAVTVTPQTRWPSFGDLVGAIAVTSWLAVALVAILSAASGDIYDVRGLTIVGVVFTVVQLAFGLDTLLALMRFRSAAGRRNILMGLATRRMHRAASRAGQSHCARHDQVSDLMEEIEYAINRNDVAEIAARAHEIVDGWPMDRTVRQARFRLALQAHLLERLGRSVLYEALSSGAIRNAVPPLVQGALHTSWQLSVLSVRSRGAARRDEVPAAVALGHICRILGWLRQSAHERLQHSPDDAGSRQVVNTLGQARVRIVKFVDPDPPGFVRGPKDPWPDGFTDPLAALLWLSALTDFGGSDIGSGLYIFCEVLTGEKFDGNYWHGDCVFTEIQRRVGRTGHPLLRSCGGLGNISLELAAGVIAGLRNRRFIPPAGWDDDPDFTIDRRYLRAQVSVFATYDCLRTAEAATDWMAQALTSAPTQPSLGKLVREAHRGYREPSILPLRDLGERPAAVTLAALCRLAFHRPRQAESLARQLPPSLLAGALQHARFVFSDEGTGEPVMLTWSPARQRRLGTRRSQERELLGIVRELLADA
;
A
#
# COMPACT_ATOMS: atom_id res chain seq x y z
N MET A 1 23.66 16.72 12.39
CA MET A 1 23.99 15.30 12.63
C MET A 1 24.57 14.70 11.36
N PRO A 2 25.77 14.09 11.41
CA PRO A 2 26.48 13.68 10.22
C PRO A 2 25.82 12.43 9.60
N ARG A 3 25.54 12.52 8.30
CA ARG A 3 25.03 11.46 7.43
C ARG A 3 26.09 10.36 7.28
N ILE A 4 26.08 9.37 8.16
CA ILE A 4 26.75 8.09 7.84
C ILE A 4 25.79 7.30 6.96
N VAL A 5 26.07 7.36 5.66
CA VAL A 5 25.43 6.55 4.63
C VAL A 5 25.67 5.09 4.99
N ALA A 6 24.64 4.39 5.46
CA ALA A 6 24.65 2.94 5.54
C ALA A 6 24.69 2.39 4.09
N ALA A 7 25.90 2.25 3.55
CA ALA A 7 26.12 1.45 2.36
C ALA A 7 25.60 0.04 2.67
N SER A 8 24.83 -0.55 1.75
CA SER A 8 24.30 -1.90 1.96
C SER A 8 25.47 -2.85 2.25
N ALA A 9 25.31 -3.81 3.16
CA ALA A 9 26.40 -4.71 3.58
C ALA A 9 27.11 -5.38 2.39
N GLY A 10 26.40 -5.62 1.27
CA GLY A 10 26.99 -6.10 0.02
C GLY A 10 27.85 -5.08 -0.71
N THR A 11 27.45 -3.80 -0.74
CA THR A 11 28.26 -2.70 -1.32
C THR A 11 29.53 -2.47 -0.50
N VAL A 12 29.41 -2.47 0.84
CA VAL A 12 30.58 -2.38 1.73
C VAL A 12 31.50 -3.55 1.48
N ARG A 13 30.98 -4.79 1.45
CA ARG A 13 31.78 -5.99 1.19
C ARG A 13 32.50 -5.97 -0.15
N HIS A 14 31.83 -5.56 -1.23
CA HIS A 14 32.49 -5.40 -2.53
C HIS A 14 33.57 -4.32 -2.50
N LEU A 15 33.31 -3.18 -1.85
CA LEU A 15 34.30 -2.11 -1.71
C LEU A 15 35.51 -2.56 -0.86
N THR A 16 35.28 -3.26 0.25
CA THR A 16 36.33 -3.85 1.09
C THR A 16 37.17 -4.84 0.29
N ARG A 17 36.54 -5.67 -0.56
CA ARG A 17 37.27 -6.60 -1.42
C ARG A 17 38.09 -5.87 -2.49
N ILE A 18 37.56 -4.82 -3.11
CA ILE A 18 38.30 -3.98 -4.06
C ILE A 18 39.50 -3.33 -3.37
N VAL A 19 39.29 -2.71 -2.20
CA VAL A 19 40.38 -2.09 -1.42
C VAL A 19 41.42 -3.12 -1.02
N ALA A 20 41.02 -4.31 -0.58
CA ALA A 20 41.95 -5.38 -0.23
C ALA A 20 42.79 -5.83 -1.44
N VAL A 21 42.20 -5.93 -2.63
CA VAL A 21 42.94 -6.24 -3.87
C VAL A 21 43.91 -5.11 -4.24
N LEU A 22 43.51 -3.85 -4.09
CA LEU A 22 44.40 -2.70 -4.36
C LEU A 22 45.55 -2.63 -3.37
N VAL A 23 45.29 -2.85 -2.07
CA VAL A 23 46.32 -2.91 -1.02
C VAL A 23 47.27 -4.07 -1.29
N ALA A 24 46.74 -5.24 -1.68
CA ALA A 24 47.55 -6.39 -2.04
C ALA A 24 48.48 -6.09 -3.23
N ALA A 25 47.95 -5.51 -4.31
CA ALA A 25 48.75 -5.09 -5.46
C ALA A 25 49.84 -4.07 -5.07
N ALA A 26 49.50 -3.04 -4.28
CA ALA A 26 50.46 -2.05 -3.79
C ALA A 26 51.54 -2.69 -2.90
N THR A 27 51.15 -3.64 -2.04
CA THR A 27 52.05 -4.39 -1.17
C THR A 27 52.99 -5.25 -1.99
N SER A 28 52.50 -5.95 -3.02
CA SER A 28 53.35 -6.73 -3.92
C SER A 28 54.38 -5.86 -4.65
N VAL A 29 53.98 -4.69 -5.15
CA VAL A 29 54.90 -3.73 -5.80
C VAL A 29 55.94 -3.21 -4.82
N LEU A 30 55.54 -2.89 -3.58
CA LEU A 30 56.45 -2.41 -2.54
C LEU A 30 57.46 -3.49 -2.14
N LEU A 31 56.99 -4.71 -1.87
CA LEU A 31 57.86 -5.85 -1.52
C LEU A 31 58.84 -6.20 -2.64
N TRP A 32 58.40 -6.11 -3.90
CA TRP A 32 59.28 -6.28 -5.05
C TRP A 32 60.34 -5.17 -5.14
N ARG A 33 59.97 -3.90 -4.90
CA ARG A 33 60.92 -2.76 -4.89
C ARG A 33 61.92 -2.80 -3.74
N LEU A 34 61.55 -3.37 -2.60
CA LEU A 34 62.40 -3.50 -1.42
C LEU A 34 63.35 -4.72 -1.46
N ASP A 35 63.38 -5.44 -2.59
CA ASP A 35 64.19 -6.66 -2.81
C ASP A 35 64.04 -7.69 -1.68
N VAL A 36 62.81 -7.85 -1.17
CA VAL A 36 62.53 -8.80 -0.10
C VAL A 36 62.80 -10.22 -0.63
N PRO A 37 63.66 -11.01 0.04
CA PRO A 37 64.01 -12.34 -0.46
C PRO A 37 62.78 -13.25 -0.43
N ALA A 38 62.37 -13.72 -1.61
CA ALA A 38 61.38 -14.78 -1.80
C ALA A 38 62.13 -16.04 -2.30
N PRO A 39 62.49 -16.99 -1.41
CA PRO A 39 63.24 -18.17 -1.82
C PRO A 39 62.42 -19.01 -2.80
N ALA A 40 63.00 -19.39 -3.95
CA ALA A 40 62.35 -20.23 -4.96
C ALA A 40 61.80 -21.55 -4.37
N ALA A 41 62.54 -22.17 -3.44
CA ALA A 41 62.11 -23.35 -2.69
C ALA A 41 60.82 -23.17 -1.84
N LYS A 42 60.38 -21.93 -1.61
CA LYS A 42 59.12 -21.63 -0.92
C LYS A 42 57.98 -21.27 -1.88
N ALA A 43 58.28 -20.98 -3.16
CA ALA A 43 57.26 -20.69 -4.17
C ALA A 43 56.38 -21.92 -4.43
N GLU A 44 57.02 -23.08 -4.57
CA GLU A 44 56.37 -24.39 -4.70
C GLU A 44 55.37 -24.65 -3.55
N VAL A 45 55.84 -24.49 -2.31
CA VAL A 45 55.02 -24.67 -1.11
C VAL A 45 53.85 -23.69 -1.08
N VAL A 46 54.06 -22.43 -1.46
CA VAL A 46 53.02 -21.40 -1.43
C VAL A 46 51.91 -21.68 -2.44
N TRP A 47 52.24 -22.04 -3.68
CA TRP A 47 51.19 -22.32 -4.67
C TRP A 47 50.50 -23.66 -4.37
N GLN A 48 51.20 -24.67 -3.84
CA GLN A 48 50.60 -25.92 -3.37
C GLN A 48 49.65 -25.69 -2.18
N VAL A 49 50.04 -24.87 -1.20
CA VAL A 49 49.16 -24.48 -0.08
C VAL A 49 47.98 -23.64 -0.56
N GLY A 50 48.20 -22.72 -1.50
CA GLY A 50 47.15 -21.90 -2.11
C GLY A 50 46.14 -22.74 -2.89
N LEU A 51 46.61 -23.70 -3.68
CA LEU A 51 45.78 -24.65 -4.44
C LEU A 51 45.06 -25.64 -3.51
N GLY A 52 45.74 -26.18 -2.50
CA GLY A 52 45.14 -27.08 -1.52
C GLY A 52 44.04 -26.39 -0.70
N SER A 53 44.32 -25.18 -0.22
CA SER A 53 43.33 -24.36 0.51
C SER A 53 42.17 -23.94 -0.39
N PHE A 54 42.44 -23.59 -1.66
CA PHE A 54 41.40 -23.32 -2.66
C PHE A 54 40.48 -24.52 -2.84
N SER A 55 41.06 -25.69 -3.10
CA SER A 55 40.33 -26.93 -3.34
C SER A 55 39.49 -27.31 -2.13
N ALA A 56 40.07 -27.28 -0.93
CA ALA A 56 39.34 -27.59 0.30
C ALA A 56 38.16 -26.64 0.53
N LEU A 57 38.36 -25.33 0.34
CA LEU A 57 37.29 -24.34 0.47
C LEU A 57 36.23 -24.49 -0.63
N LEU A 58 36.61 -24.83 -1.85
CA LEU A 58 35.68 -25.05 -2.96
C LEU A 58 34.84 -26.31 -2.72
N THR A 59 35.44 -27.38 -2.22
CA THR A 59 34.73 -28.60 -1.82
C THR A 59 33.75 -28.30 -0.68
N ALA A 60 34.20 -27.61 0.37
CA ALA A 60 33.34 -27.21 1.48
C ALA A 60 32.16 -26.34 1.01
N LEU A 61 32.42 -25.35 0.14
CA LEU A 61 31.40 -24.50 -0.46
C LEU A 61 30.40 -25.33 -1.26
N THR A 62 30.87 -26.26 -2.09
CA THR A 62 30.03 -27.13 -2.94
C THR A 62 29.13 -28.02 -2.09
N ILE A 63 29.65 -28.65 -1.04
CA ILE A 63 28.85 -29.49 -0.13
C ILE A 63 27.78 -28.66 0.56
N VAL A 64 28.15 -27.52 1.14
CA VAL A 64 27.19 -26.67 1.85
C VAL A 64 26.14 -26.14 0.88
N PHE A 65 26.53 -25.78 -0.35
CA PHE A 65 25.60 -25.30 -1.37
C PHE A 65 24.61 -26.38 -1.79
N ALA A 66 25.07 -27.61 -2.05
CA ALA A 66 24.23 -28.75 -2.42
C ALA A 66 23.18 -29.08 -1.35
N VAL A 67 23.52 -28.88 -0.07
CA VAL A 67 22.60 -29.14 1.05
C VAL A 67 21.65 -27.96 1.32
N THR A 68 22.01 -26.74 0.91
CA THR A 68 21.26 -25.52 1.25
C THR A 68 20.35 -25.00 0.14
N VAL A 69 20.59 -25.38 -1.12
CA VAL A 69 19.90 -24.81 -2.28
C VAL A 69 19.12 -25.89 -3.01
N THR A 70 17.80 -25.73 -3.04
CA THR A 70 16.93 -26.61 -3.82
C THR A 70 17.06 -26.23 -5.30
N PRO A 71 17.32 -27.18 -6.22
CA PRO A 71 17.51 -26.89 -7.64
C PRO A 71 16.27 -26.29 -8.35
N GLN A 72 15.10 -26.39 -7.71
CA GLN A 72 13.80 -26.06 -8.30
C GLN A 72 13.34 -24.62 -7.99
N THR A 73 13.98 -23.90 -7.08
CA THR A 73 13.56 -22.53 -6.73
C THR A 73 14.03 -21.54 -7.80
N ARG A 74 13.11 -20.80 -8.42
CA ARG A 74 13.42 -19.73 -9.38
C ARG A 74 13.91 -18.46 -8.68
N TRP A 75 13.46 -18.24 -7.45
CA TRP A 75 13.93 -17.17 -6.58
C TRP A 75 14.44 -17.68 -5.22
N PRO A 76 15.67 -17.31 -4.80
CA PRO A 76 16.69 -16.60 -5.57
C PRO A 76 17.28 -17.51 -6.66
N SER A 77 17.68 -16.94 -7.80
CA SER A 77 18.39 -17.71 -8.82
C SER A 77 19.78 -18.15 -8.32
N PHE A 78 20.33 -19.23 -8.87
CA PHE A 78 21.69 -19.68 -8.55
C PHE A 78 22.72 -18.55 -8.70
N GLY A 79 22.64 -17.80 -9.80
CA GLY A 79 23.52 -16.66 -10.06
C GLY A 79 23.40 -15.54 -9.02
N ASP A 80 22.18 -15.26 -8.54
CA ASP A 80 21.98 -14.26 -7.49
C ASP A 80 22.60 -14.68 -6.17
N LEU A 81 22.47 -15.96 -5.82
CA LEU A 81 23.08 -16.49 -4.60
C LEU A 81 24.60 -16.43 -4.69
N VAL A 82 25.20 -16.96 -5.77
CA VAL A 82 26.64 -16.91 -6.06
C VAL A 82 27.18 -15.47 -6.00
N GLY A 83 26.43 -14.51 -6.55
CA GLY A 83 26.76 -13.09 -6.48
C GLY A 83 26.65 -12.51 -5.07
N ALA A 84 25.61 -12.87 -4.30
CA ALA A 84 25.39 -12.37 -2.94
C ALA A 84 26.44 -12.85 -1.93
N ILE A 85 26.91 -14.09 -2.06
CA ILE A 85 28.02 -14.62 -1.27
C ILE A 85 29.39 -14.29 -1.87
N ALA A 86 29.42 -13.66 -3.05
CA ALA A 86 30.59 -13.14 -3.75
C ALA A 86 31.63 -14.22 -4.16
N VAL A 87 31.15 -15.41 -4.53
CA VAL A 87 31.98 -16.53 -5.00
C VAL A 87 32.80 -16.17 -6.23
N THR A 88 32.25 -15.43 -7.20
CA THR A 88 32.96 -15.04 -8.42
C THR A 88 34.22 -14.22 -8.15
N SER A 89 34.12 -13.23 -7.24
CA SER A 89 35.28 -12.42 -6.86
C SER A 89 36.35 -13.22 -6.11
N TRP A 90 35.96 -14.23 -5.32
CA TRP A 90 36.91 -15.12 -4.67
C TRP A 90 37.60 -16.04 -5.70
N LEU A 91 36.85 -16.63 -6.63
CA LEU A 91 37.40 -17.45 -7.72
C LEU A 91 38.41 -16.66 -8.58
N ALA A 92 38.09 -15.41 -8.92
CA ALA A 92 39.00 -14.56 -9.70
C ALA A 92 40.32 -14.28 -8.95
N VAL A 93 40.26 -13.94 -7.66
CA VAL A 93 41.45 -13.71 -6.82
C VAL A 93 42.25 -15.01 -6.64
N ALA A 94 41.57 -16.16 -6.48
CA ALA A 94 42.22 -17.46 -6.41
C ALA A 94 42.99 -17.79 -7.68
N LEU A 95 42.37 -17.57 -8.84
CA LEU A 95 42.99 -17.81 -10.13
C LEU A 95 44.25 -16.93 -10.31
N VAL A 96 44.15 -15.64 -9.99
CA VAL A 96 45.30 -14.72 -10.05
C VAL A 96 46.42 -15.16 -9.10
N ALA A 97 46.08 -15.55 -7.86
CA ALA A 97 47.06 -16.03 -6.88
C ALA A 97 47.81 -17.26 -7.38
N ILE A 98 47.08 -18.29 -7.81
CA ILE A 98 47.64 -19.57 -8.25
C ILE A 98 48.45 -19.41 -9.54
N LEU A 99 47.92 -18.70 -10.55
CA LEU A 99 48.63 -18.50 -11.82
C LEU A 99 49.90 -17.65 -11.63
N SER A 100 49.86 -16.61 -10.80
CA SER A 100 51.04 -15.77 -10.55
C SER A 100 52.11 -16.54 -9.77
N ALA A 101 51.71 -17.31 -8.76
CA ALA A 101 52.65 -18.13 -7.99
C ALA A 101 53.27 -19.26 -8.83
N ALA A 102 52.46 -19.98 -9.62
CA ALA A 102 52.95 -21.03 -10.51
C ALA A 102 53.84 -20.48 -11.63
N SER A 103 53.50 -19.32 -12.20
CA SER A 103 54.35 -18.68 -13.22
C SER A 103 55.66 -18.17 -12.63
N GLY A 104 55.63 -17.64 -11.39
CA GLY A 104 56.85 -17.25 -10.67
C GLY A 104 57.78 -18.44 -10.40
N ASP A 105 57.21 -19.60 -10.09
CA ASP A 105 57.94 -20.86 -9.88
C ASP A 105 58.52 -21.42 -11.20
N ILE A 106 57.70 -21.55 -12.25
CA ILE A 106 58.10 -22.11 -13.55
C ILE A 106 59.19 -21.28 -14.25
N TYR A 107 59.04 -19.96 -14.23
CA TYR A 107 59.93 -19.04 -14.96
C TYR A 107 61.00 -18.38 -14.07
N ASP A 108 61.10 -18.78 -12.79
CA ASP A 108 61.99 -18.19 -11.77
C ASP A 108 61.88 -16.65 -11.68
N VAL A 109 60.65 -16.13 -11.79
CA VAL A 109 60.37 -14.68 -11.77
C VAL A 109 59.96 -14.26 -10.36
N ARG A 110 60.91 -13.72 -9.59
CA ARG A 110 60.71 -13.26 -8.21
C ARG A 110 59.49 -12.37 -8.00
N GLY A 111 59.25 -11.43 -8.92
CA GLY A 111 58.12 -10.50 -8.83
C GLY A 111 56.77 -11.22 -8.88
N LEU A 112 56.63 -12.25 -9.73
CA LEU A 112 55.40 -13.04 -9.85
C LEU A 112 55.18 -13.93 -8.62
N THR A 113 56.26 -14.46 -8.03
CA THR A 113 56.19 -15.20 -6.76
C THR A 113 55.68 -14.33 -5.62
N ILE A 114 56.16 -13.09 -5.50
CA ILE A 114 55.70 -12.13 -4.47
C ILE A 114 54.22 -11.78 -4.67
N VAL A 115 53.79 -11.53 -5.92
CA VAL A 115 52.37 -11.30 -6.25
C VAL A 115 51.53 -12.53 -5.85
N GLY A 116 51.98 -13.73 -6.23
CA GLY A 116 51.34 -14.99 -5.88
C GLY A 116 51.11 -15.14 -4.38
N VAL A 117 52.16 -14.99 -3.57
CA VAL A 117 52.10 -15.09 -2.09
C VAL A 117 51.07 -14.14 -1.50
N VAL A 118 51.14 -12.86 -1.87
CA VAL A 118 50.25 -11.83 -1.32
C VAL A 118 48.80 -12.12 -1.70
N PHE A 119 48.54 -12.49 -2.96
CA PHE A 119 47.20 -12.83 -3.42
C PHE A 119 46.68 -14.16 -2.83
N THR A 120 47.54 -15.12 -2.48
CA THR A 120 47.13 -16.35 -1.77
C THR A 120 46.54 -16.03 -0.39
N VAL A 121 47.12 -15.08 0.35
CA VAL A 121 46.57 -14.64 1.64
C VAL A 121 45.20 -13.97 1.47
N VAL A 122 45.07 -13.08 0.48
CA VAL A 122 43.79 -12.42 0.17
C VAL A 122 42.72 -13.43 -0.28
N GLN A 123 43.10 -14.40 -1.12
CA GLN A 123 42.23 -15.49 -1.54
C GLN A 123 41.70 -16.26 -0.34
N LEU A 124 42.55 -16.60 0.63
CA LEU A 124 42.16 -17.38 1.79
C LEU A 124 41.18 -16.61 2.67
N ALA A 125 41.44 -15.32 2.90
CA ALA A 125 40.52 -14.42 3.58
C ALA A 125 39.16 -14.30 2.86
N PHE A 126 39.16 -14.15 1.54
CA PHE A 126 37.93 -14.07 0.74
C PHE A 126 37.17 -15.39 0.72
N GLY A 127 37.88 -16.52 0.71
CA GLY A 127 37.30 -17.86 0.76
C GLY A 127 36.60 -18.12 2.09
N LEU A 128 37.24 -17.79 3.22
CA LEU A 128 36.63 -17.86 4.54
C LEU A 128 35.42 -16.92 4.66
N ASP A 129 35.53 -15.69 4.18
CA ASP A 129 34.41 -14.73 4.16
C ASP A 129 33.21 -15.25 3.32
N THR A 130 33.49 -15.86 2.17
CA THR A 130 32.48 -16.49 1.30
C THR A 130 31.83 -17.70 1.98
N LEU A 131 32.61 -18.54 2.64
CA LEU A 131 32.10 -19.68 3.42
C LEU A 131 31.24 -19.22 4.60
N LEU A 132 31.66 -18.21 5.36
CA LEU A 132 30.87 -17.62 6.44
C LEU A 132 29.56 -17.01 5.93
N ALA A 133 29.57 -16.41 4.74
CA ALA A 133 28.35 -15.91 4.10
C ALA A 133 27.35 -17.04 3.81
N LEU A 134 27.85 -18.15 3.27
CA LEU A 134 27.06 -19.33 2.97
C LEU A 134 26.54 -20.01 4.25
N MET A 135 27.37 -20.07 5.30
CA MET A 135 26.93 -20.57 6.61
C MET A 135 25.87 -19.67 7.24
N ARG A 136 25.94 -18.35 7.06
CA ARG A 136 24.86 -17.43 7.46
C ARG A 136 23.58 -17.69 6.67
N PHE A 137 23.68 -18.02 5.39
CA PHE A 137 22.52 -18.40 4.57
C PHE A 137 21.81 -19.66 5.08
N ARG A 138 22.51 -20.55 5.79
CA ARG A 138 21.89 -21.71 6.46
C ARG A 138 20.98 -21.30 7.64
N SER A 139 21.30 -20.21 8.32
CA SER A 139 20.44 -19.69 9.40
C SER A 139 19.22 -18.97 8.83
N ALA A 140 18.05 -19.13 9.46
CA ALA A 140 16.82 -18.46 9.02
C ALA A 140 16.98 -16.92 8.95
N ALA A 141 17.62 -16.33 9.96
CA ALA A 141 17.88 -14.89 10.01
C ALA A 141 18.87 -14.42 8.92
N GLY A 142 19.96 -15.15 8.71
CA GLY A 142 20.94 -14.81 7.68
C GLY A 142 20.41 -15.01 6.26
N ARG A 143 19.62 -16.06 6.03
CA ARG A 143 18.87 -16.27 4.79
C ARG A 143 17.95 -15.08 4.50
N ARG A 144 17.12 -14.67 5.47
CA ARG A 144 16.23 -13.52 5.35
C ARG A 144 16.97 -12.24 4.97
N ASN A 145 18.10 -11.94 5.64
CA ASN A 145 18.90 -10.75 5.34
C ASN A 145 19.47 -10.75 3.91
N ILE A 146 19.94 -11.91 3.44
CA ILE A 146 20.45 -12.06 2.07
C ILE A 146 19.34 -11.89 1.04
N LEU A 147 18.20 -12.55 1.26
CA LEU A 147 17.03 -12.49 0.37
C LEU A 147 16.45 -11.08 0.30
N MET A 148 16.30 -10.41 1.44
CA MET A 148 15.90 -9.00 1.52
C MET A 148 16.86 -8.09 0.75
N GLY A 149 18.17 -8.30 0.88
CA GLY A 149 19.18 -7.53 0.15
C GLY A 149 19.17 -7.79 -1.37
N LEU A 150 18.81 -9.01 -1.79
CA LEU A 150 18.61 -9.34 -3.20
C LEU A 150 17.31 -8.72 -3.74
N ALA A 151 16.20 -8.88 -3.02
CA ALA A 151 14.90 -8.32 -3.36
C ALA A 151 15.00 -6.81 -3.55
N THR A 152 15.62 -6.12 -2.58
CA THR A 152 15.83 -4.66 -2.62
C THR A 152 16.66 -4.25 -3.84
N ARG A 153 17.76 -4.95 -4.14
CA ARG A 153 18.60 -4.64 -5.31
C ARG A 153 17.84 -4.84 -6.62
N ARG A 154 17.06 -5.92 -6.74
CA ARG A 154 16.23 -6.17 -7.93
C ARG A 154 15.12 -5.13 -8.06
N MET A 155 14.43 -4.77 -6.97
CA MET A 155 13.46 -3.68 -6.96
C MET A 155 14.09 -2.34 -7.36
N HIS A 156 15.32 -2.04 -6.92
CA HIS A 156 16.02 -0.83 -7.33
C HIS A 156 16.36 -0.83 -8.83
N ARG A 157 16.81 -1.97 -9.38
CA ARG A 157 17.06 -2.12 -10.83
C ARG A 157 15.75 -2.08 -11.63
N ALA A 158 14.68 -2.66 -11.10
CA ALA A 158 13.36 -2.62 -11.69
C ALA A 158 12.86 -1.18 -11.73
N ALA A 159 12.91 -0.46 -10.61
CA ALA A 159 12.55 0.95 -10.54
C ALA A 159 13.39 1.81 -11.49
N SER A 160 14.71 1.57 -11.63
CA SER A 160 15.53 2.38 -12.53
C SER A 160 15.22 2.17 -14.02
N ARG A 161 14.80 0.96 -14.41
CA ARG A 161 14.51 0.57 -15.81
C ARG A 161 13.04 0.64 -16.20
N ALA A 162 12.14 0.46 -15.26
CA ALA A 162 10.70 0.50 -15.50
C ALA A 162 10.30 1.92 -15.93
N GLY A 163 9.63 2.01 -17.08
CA GLY A 163 8.66 3.08 -17.30
C GLY A 163 7.61 3.04 -16.17
N GLN A 164 7.04 4.18 -15.82
CA GLN A 164 6.23 4.38 -14.61
C GLN A 164 4.98 3.48 -14.47
N SER A 165 4.68 2.60 -15.43
CA SER A 165 3.33 2.09 -15.63
C SER A 165 3.10 0.60 -15.33
N HIS A 166 4.09 -0.30 -15.33
CA HIS A 166 3.82 -1.75 -15.18
C HIS A 166 4.80 -2.46 -14.23
N CYS A 167 4.47 -2.55 -12.94
CA CYS A 167 5.32 -3.18 -11.93
C CYS A 167 5.29 -4.72 -11.96
N ALA A 168 4.12 -5.33 -12.20
CA ALA A 168 3.93 -6.80 -12.16
C ALA A 168 4.52 -7.55 -13.36
N ARG A 169 4.74 -6.86 -14.50
CA ARG A 169 5.32 -7.44 -15.72
C ARG A 169 6.79 -7.11 -15.92
N HIS A 170 7.44 -6.53 -14.92
CA HIS A 170 8.84 -6.16 -15.06
C HIS A 170 9.70 -7.39 -14.78
N ASP A 171 10.46 -7.86 -15.79
CA ASP A 171 11.26 -9.08 -15.76
C ASP A 171 12.10 -9.25 -14.48
N GLN A 172 12.59 -8.14 -13.93
CA GLN A 172 13.41 -8.12 -12.71
C GLN A 172 12.66 -8.54 -11.43
N VAL A 173 11.33 -8.49 -11.39
CA VAL A 173 10.50 -8.90 -10.24
C VAL A 173 9.60 -10.10 -10.60
N SER A 174 9.57 -10.53 -11.87
CA SER A 174 8.78 -11.67 -12.33
C SER A 174 9.06 -12.94 -11.54
N ASP A 175 10.34 -13.30 -11.34
CA ASP A 175 10.68 -14.52 -10.58
C ASP A 175 10.13 -14.50 -9.15
N LEU A 176 10.15 -13.35 -8.48
CA LEU A 176 9.60 -13.20 -7.12
C LEU A 176 8.08 -13.32 -7.13
N MET A 177 7.41 -12.73 -8.12
CA MET A 177 5.97 -12.83 -8.29
C MET A 177 5.56 -14.26 -8.65
N GLU A 178 6.30 -14.94 -9.53
CA GLU A 178 6.06 -16.33 -9.91
C GLU A 178 6.19 -17.28 -8.71
N GLU A 179 7.17 -17.08 -7.83
CA GLU A 179 7.25 -17.87 -6.58
C GLU A 179 6.07 -17.58 -5.64
N ILE A 180 5.60 -16.33 -5.57
CA ILE A 180 4.40 -16.00 -4.79
C ILE A 180 3.16 -16.68 -5.40
N GLU A 181 2.99 -16.64 -6.71
CA GLU A 181 1.92 -17.36 -7.41
C GLU A 181 2.03 -18.88 -7.21
N TYR A 182 3.24 -19.42 -7.27
CA TYR A 182 3.49 -20.83 -6.99
C TYR A 182 3.15 -21.20 -5.53
N ALA A 183 3.46 -20.33 -4.57
CA ALA A 183 3.09 -20.50 -3.17
C ALA A 183 1.57 -20.38 -2.96
N ILE A 184 0.89 -19.46 -3.66
CA ILE A 184 -0.58 -19.36 -3.69
C ILE A 184 -1.19 -20.66 -4.20
N ASN A 185 -0.72 -21.16 -5.35
CA ASN A 185 -1.23 -22.39 -5.97
C ASN A 185 -1.02 -23.63 -5.09
N ARG A 186 0.05 -23.66 -4.28
CA ARG A 186 0.31 -24.73 -3.31
C ARG A 186 -0.32 -24.50 -1.94
N ASN A 187 -1.01 -23.38 -1.74
CA ASN A 187 -1.56 -22.96 -0.45
C ASN A 187 -0.49 -22.90 0.67
N ASP A 188 0.73 -22.51 0.33
CA ASP A 188 1.87 -22.42 1.26
C ASP A 188 1.88 -21.06 1.99
N VAL A 189 1.10 -20.99 3.07
CA VAL A 189 0.95 -19.77 3.89
C VAL A 189 2.28 -19.25 4.44
N ALA A 190 3.19 -20.15 4.81
CA ALA A 190 4.48 -19.78 5.40
C ALA A 190 5.38 -19.12 4.36
N GLU A 191 5.43 -19.70 3.16
CA GLU A 191 6.19 -19.16 2.03
C GLU A 191 5.65 -17.79 1.59
N ILE A 192 4.31 -17.63 1.48
CA ILE A 192 3.68 -16.34 1.17
C ILE A 192 4.09 -15.26 2.20
N ALA A 193 4.01 -15.58 3.49
CA ALA A 193 4.38 -14.65 4.55
C ALA A 193 5.88 -14.30 4.50
N ALA A 194 6.75 -15.27 4.21
CA ALA A 194 8.18 -15.04 4.05
C ALA A 194 8.47 -14.07 2.88
N ARG A 195 7.83 -14.26 1.73
CA ARG A 195 8.00 -13.36 0.56
C ARG A 195 7.44 -11.97 0.81
N ALA A 196 6.31 -11.85 1.51
CA ALA A 196 5.79 -10.55 1.94
C ALA A 196 6.80 -9.79 2.82
N HIS A 197 7.43 -10.49 3.78
CA HIS A 197 8.50 -9.91 4.61
C HIS A 197 9.74 -9.51 3.80
N GLU A 198 10.16 -10.29 2.81
CA GLU A 198 11.30 -9.93 1.95
C GLU A 198 11.08 -8.62 1.17
N ILE A 199 9.83 -8.35 0.78
CA ILE A 199 9.44 -7.12 0.08
C ILE A 199 9.36 -5.93 1.05
N VAL A 200 8.86 -6.16 2.26
CA VAL A 200 8.65 -5.13 3.28
C VAL A 200 9.94 -4.74 3.99
N ASP A 201 10.73 -5.71 4.46
CA ASP A 201 11.87 -5.45 5.34
C ASP A 201 13.05 -4.73 4.64
N GLY A 202 13.01 -4.61 3.31
CA GLY A 202 13.93 -3.76 2.55
C GLY A 202 13.66 -2.24 2.64
N TRP A 203 12.66 -1.82 3.43
CA TRP A 203 12.14 -0.45 3.57
C TRP A 203 13.15 0.67 3.93
N PRO A 204 14.30 0.50 4.62
CA PRO A 204 15.21 1.61 4.91
C PRO A 204 16.08 2.02 3.70
N MET A 205 15.87 1.41 2.53
CA MET A 205 16.78 1.50 1.38
C MET A 205 16.24 2.30 0.21
N ASP A 206 15.00 2.80 0.25
CA ASP A 206 14.48 3.63 -0.83
C ASP A 206 15.20 4.98 -0.84
N ARG A 207 15.97 5.21 -1.91
CA ARG A 207 16.80 6.42 -2.06
C ARG A 207 16.18 7.44 -3.01
N THR A 208 15.14 7.04 -3.73
CA THR A 208 14.53 7.84 -4.79
C THR A 208 13.02 7.70 -4.77
N VAL A 209 12.31 8.76 -5.16
CA VAL A 209 10.85 8.78 -5.33
C VAL A 209 10.37 7.62 -6.21
N ARG A 210 11.14 7.28 -7.24
CA ARG A 210 10.80 6.20 -8.18
C ARG A 210 10.81 4.82 -7.51
N GLN A 211 11.78 4.56 -6.63
CA GLN A 211 11.87 3.30 -5.88
C GLN A 211 10.70 3.15 -4.91
N ALA A 212 10.40 4.20 -4.13
CA ALA A 212 9.29 4.20 -3.19
C ALA A 212 7.94 3.95 -3.90
N ARG A 213 7.68 4.63 -5.02
CA ARG A 213 6.46 4.40 -5.83
C ARG A 213 6.37 2.98 -6.38
N PHE A 214 7.47 2.44 -6.91
CA PHE A 214 7.50 1.07 -7.41
C PHE A 214 7.16 0.07 -6.32
N ARG A 215 7.73 0.24 -5.11
CA ARG A 215 7.46 -0.63 -3.96
C ARG A 215 6.01 -0.53 -3.49
N LEU A 216 5.44 0.68 -3.42
CA LEU A 216 4.03 0.87 -3.06
C LEU A 216 3.09 0.21 -4.07
N ALA A 217 3.36 0.33 -5.36
CA ALA A 217 2.58 -0.33 -6.40
C ALA A 217 2.66 -1.87 -6.30
N LEU A 218 3.84 -2.41 -5.99
CA LEU A 218 4.02 -3.85 -5.75
C LEU A 218 3.26 -4.31 -4.51
N GLN A 219 3.31 -3.56 -3.41
CA GLN A 219 2.58 -3.87 -2.18
C GLN A 219 1.06 -3.83 -2.40
N ALA A 220 0.56 -2.81 -3.10
CA ALA A 220 -0.86 -2.73 -3.48
C ALA A 220 -1.28 -3.93 -4.34
N HIS A 221 -0.45 -4.33 -5.31
CA HIS A 221 -0.71 -5.50 -6.15
C HIS A 221 -0.78 -6.80 -5.35
N LEU A 222 0.15 -7.01 -4.42
CA LEU A 222 0.14 -8.20 -3.57
C LEU A 222 -1.06 -8.24 -2.62
N LEU A 223 -1.45 -7.10 -2.05
CA LEU A 223 -2.64 -7.01 -1.22
C LEU A 223 -3.90 -7.40 -2.00
N GLU A 224 -4.07 -6.86 -3.22
CA GLU A 224 -5.20 -7.20 -4.08
C GLU A 224 -5.19 -8.68 -4.48
N ARG A 225 -4.04 -9.18 -4.96
CA ARG A 225 -3.88 -10.56 -5.42
C ARG A 225 -4.17 -11.57 -4.31
N LEU A 226 -3.56 -11.40 -3.13
CA LEU A 226 -3.76 -12.29 -1.98
C LEU A 226 -5.22 -12.26 -1.51
N GLY A 227 -5.83 -11.08 -1.46
CA GLY A 227 -7.24 -10.93 -1.10
C GLY A 227 -8.14 -11.72 -2.04
N ARG A 228 -7.90 -11.60 -3.35
CA ARG A 228 -8.66 -12.36 -4.36
C ARG A 228 -8.43 -13.86 -4.26
N SER A 229 -7.20 -14.31 -4.03
CA SER A 229 -6.93 -15.74 -3.90
C SER A 229 -7.66 -16.36 -2.71
N VAL A 230 -7.75 -15.66 -1.57
CA VAL A 230 -8.54 -16.16 -0.43
C VAL A 230 -10.04 -16.16 -0.72
N LEU A 231 -10.56 -15.12 -1.40
CA LEU A 231 -11.99 -15.01 -1.66
C LEU A 231 -12.49 -15.90 -2.80
N TYR A 232 -11.65 -16.20 -3.79
CA TYR A 232 -12.08 -16.81 -5.05
C TYR A 232 -11.30 -18.06 -5.48
N GLU A 233 -10.12 -18.33 -4.91
CA GLU A 233 -9.21 -19.41 -5.36
C GLU A 233 -8.85 -20.40 -4.24
N ALA A 234 -9.65 -20.46 -3.17
CA ALA A 234 -9.49 -21.38 -2.05
C ALA A 234 -8.14 -21.31 -1.32
N LEU A 235 -7.43 -20.17 -1.40
CA LEU A 235 -6.26 -19.93 -0.56
C LEU A 235 -6.66 -19.85 0.91
N SER A 236 -5.88 -20.48 1.79
CA SER A 236 -6.14 -20.47 3.23
C SER A 236 -6.16 -19.06 3.79
N SER A 237 -7.11 -18.82 4.70
CA SER A 237 -7.27 -17.55 5.41
C SER A 237 -6.03 -17.13 6.21
N GLY A 238 -5.19 -18.11 6.57
CA GLY A 238 -3.89 -17.87 7.21
C GLY A 238 -2.94 -17.02 6.37
N ALA A 239 -3.04 -17.07 5.03
CA ALA A 239 -2.21 -16.24 4.14
C ALA A 239 -2.46 -14.75 4.38
N ILE A 240 -3.72 -14.34 4.47
CA ILE A 240 -4.09 -12.95 4.72
C ILE A 240 -3.66 -12.52 6.13
N ARG A 241 -3.93 -13.35 7.14
CA ARG A 241 -3.55 -13.08 8.53
C ARG A 241 -2.05 -12.79 8.67
N ASN A 242 -1.21 -13.53 7.95
CA ASN A 242 0.24 -13.46 8.13
C ASN A 242 0.93 -12.48 7.15
N ALA A 243 0.39 -12.28 5.95
CA ALA A 243 1.03 -11.44 4.93
C ALA A 243 0.52 -9.99 4.92
N VAL A 244 -0.76 -9.73 5.22
CA VAL A 244 -1.31 -8.36 5.15
C VAL A 244 -0.71 -7.42 6.19
N PRO A 245 -0.58 -7.77 7.48
CA PRO A 245 -0.01 -6.86 8.47
C PRO A 245 1.39 -6.32 8.10
N PRO A 246 2.38 -7.15 7.70
CA PRO A 246 3.67 -6.63 7.27
C PRO A 246 3.56 -5.82 5.97
N LEU A 247 2.75 -6.23 4.98
CA LEU A 247 2.57 -5.46 3.74
C LEU A 247 2.03 -4.04 4.00
N VAL A 248 1.04 -3.92 4.88
CA VAL A 248 0.47 -2.63 5.29
C VAL A 248 1.52 -1.81 6.03
N GLN A 249 2.21 -2.39 7.02
CA GLN A 249 3.26 -1.67 7.75
C GLN A 249 4.39 -1.19 6.83
N GLY A 250 4.78 -2.01 5.85
CA GLY A 250 5.73 -1.64 4.81
C GLY A 250 5.24 -0.49 3.93
N ALA A 251 3.96 -0.51 3.54
CA ALA A 251 3.36 0.55 2.75
C ALA A 251 3.27 1.87 3.53
N LEU A 252 2.95 1.84 4.82
CA LEU A 252 2.93 3.02 5.68
C LEU A 252 4.30 3.72 5.69
N HIS A 253 5.37 2.97 5.95
CA HIS A 253 6.70 3.58 5.93
C HIS A 253 7.16 4.00 4.55
N THR A 254 6.87 3.20 3.52
CA THR A 254 7.25 3.56 2.15
C THR A 254 6.55 4.86 1.73
N SER A 255 5.31 5.06 2.18
CA SER A 255 4.56 6.31 1.99
C SER A 255 5.18 7.48 2.76
N TRP A 256 5.63 7.27 4.00
CA TRP A 256 6.40 8.28 4.73
C TRP A 256 7.74 8.61 4.04
N GLN A 257 8.51 7.60 3.62
CA GLN A 257 9.74 7.83 2.85
C GLN A 257 9.46 8.59 1.56
N LEU A 258 8.35 8.27 0.88
CA LEU A 258 7.94 8.97 -0.33
C LEU A 258 7.66 10.45 -0.04
N SER A 259 7.05 10.80 1.09
CA SER A 259 6.83 12.22 1.46
C SER A 259 8.12 12.93 1.85
N VAL A 260 9.06 12.24 2.50
CA VAL A 260 10.40 12.77 2.83
C VAL A 260 11.23 13.00 1.57
N LEU A 261 11.19 12.07 0.62
CA LEU A 261 11.94 12.14 -0.64
C LEU A 261 11.33 13.14 -1.64
N SER A 262 10.03 13.40 -1.54
CA SER A 262 9.32 14.37 -2.38
C SER A 262 9.41 15.75 -1.74
N VAL A 263 10.42 16.55 -2.11
CA VAL A 263 10.56 17.95 -1.65
C VAL A 263 9.98 18.89 -2.69
N ARG A 264 9.08 19.80 -2.27
CA ARG A 264 8.44 20.76 -3.18
C ARG A 264 9.45 21.83 -3.60
N SER A 265 9.73 21.95 -4.91
CA SER A 265 10.81 22.80 -5.48
C SER A 265 10.60 24.32 -5.40
N ARG A 266 9.79 24.83 -4.47
CA ARG A 266 9.55 26.28 -4.29
C ARG A 266 9.74 26.70 -2.84
N GLY A 267 10.97 27.10 -2.52
CA GLY A 267 11.28 28.08 -1.46
C GLY A 267 11.08 27.69 0.02
N ALA A 268 10.40 26.60 0.35
CA ALA A 268 10.22 26.16 1.74
C ALA A 268 10.54 24.68 1.90
N ALA A 269 11.19 24.32 3.02
CA ALA A 269 11.55 22.97 3.41
C ALA A 269 10.34 22.07 3.78
N ARG A 270 9.21 22.22 3.09
CA ARG A 270 7.97 21.47 3.36
C ARG A 270 7.92 20.22 2.48
N ARG A 271 7.69 19.07 3.14
CA ARG A 271 7.51 17.76 2.51
C ARG A 271 6.28 17.79 1.59
N ASP A 272 6.36 17.13 0.44
CA ASP A 272 5.20 16.91 -0.44
C ASP A 272 4.53 15.59 -0.03
N GLU A 273 3.41 15.71 0.67
CA GLU A 273 2.66 14.58 1.22
C GLU A 273 1.65 13.99 0.23
N VAL A 274 1.35 14.71 -0.85
CA VAL A 274 0.34 14.35 -1.85
C VAL A 274 0.61 12.98 -2.50
N PRO A 275 1.85 12.62 -2.92
CA PRO A 275 2.12 11.29 -3.47
C PRO A 275 1.85 10.17 -2.45
N ALA A 276 2.16 10.41 -1.17
CA ALA A 276 1.92 9.45 -0.10
C ALA A 276 0.41 9.26 0.15
N ALA A 277 -0.36 10.35 0.14
CA ALA A 277 -1.81 10.30 0.27
C ALA A 277 -2.49 9.54 -0.88
N VAL A 278 -2.03 9.71 -2.11
CA VAL A 278 -2.56 8.99 -3.28
C VAL A 278 -2.28 7.48 -3.16
N ALA A 279 -1.07 7.08 -2.78
CA ALA A 279 -0.71 5.68 -2.61
C ALA A 279 -1.45 5.01 -1.44
N LEU A 280 -1.51 5.66 -0.28
CA LEU A 280 -2.27 5.16 0.87
C LEU A 280 -3.77 5.12 0.59
N GLY A 281 -4.29 6.11 -0.13
CA GLY A 281 -5.67 6.12 -0.61
C GLY A 281 -5.95 4.92 -1.51
N HIS A 282 -5.07 4.62 -2.47
CA HIS A 282 -5.22 3.44 -3.32
C HIS A 282 -5.25 2.12 -2.52
N ILE A 283 -4.37 1.98 -1.53
CA ILE A 283 -4.37 0.83 -0.63
C ILE A 283 -5.67 0.75 0.19
N CYS A 284 -6.14 1.86 0.76
CA CYS A 284 -7.43 1.91 1.46
C CYS A 284 -8.58 1.43 0.56
N ARG A 285 -8.60 1.82 -0.72
CA ARG A 285 -9.61 1.38 -1.68
C ARG A 285 -9.54 -0.12 -1.94
N ILE A 286 -8.35 -0.69 -2.09
CA ILE A 286 -8.16 -2.15 -2.24
C ILE A 286 -8.67 -2.90 -1.00
N LEU A 287 -8.29 -2.44 0.19
CA LEU A 287 -8.74 -3.04 1.45
C LEU A 287 -10.26 -2.95 1.60
N GLY A 288 -10.86 -1.80 1.27
CA GLY A 288 -12.30 -1.58 1.30
C GLY A 288 -13.05 -2.50 0.32
N TRP A 289 -12.58 -2.59 -0.93
CA TRP A 289 -13.19 -3.45 -1.94
C TRP A 289 -13.13 -4.94 -1.57
N LEU A 290 -11.98 -5.43 -1.10
CA LEU A 290 -11.84 -6.82 -0.64
C LEU A 290 -12.72 -7.10 0.58
N ARG A 291 -12.80 -6.15 1.53
CA ARG A 291 -13.67 -6.27 2.70
C ARG A 291 -15.14 -6.31 2.33
N GLN A 292 -15.57 -5.46 1.40
CA GLN A 292 -16.92 -5.46 0.86
C GLN A 292 -17.25 -6.80 0.20
N SER A 293 -16.34 -7.31 -0.63
CA SER A 293 -16.50 -8.61 -1.31
C SER A 293 -16.61 -9.78 -0.32
N ALA A 294 -15.80 -9.76 0.74
CA ALA A 294 -15.87 -10.74 1.82
C ALA A 294 -17.20 -10.65 2.60
N HIS A 295 -17.68 -9.44 2.87
CA HIS A 295 -18.97 -9.24 3.52
C HIS A 295 -20.12 -9.80 2.66
N GLU A 296 -20.14 -9.53 1.35
CA GLU A 296 -21.13 -10.09 0.42
C GLU A 296 -21.10 -11.62 0.37
N ARG A 297 -19.93 -12.25 0.51
CA ARG A 297 -19.84 -13.71 0.64
C ARG A 297 -20.42 -14.22 1.95
N LEU A 298 -20.16 -13.53 3.06
CA LEU A 298 -20.75 -13.87 4.36
C LEU A 298 -22.27 -13.78 4.35
N GLN A 299 -22.85 -12.93 3.49
CA GLN A 299 -24.30 -12.89 3.26
C GLN A 299 -24.90 -14.21 2.78
N HIS A 300 -24.13 -14.97 2.01
CA HIS A 300 -24.54 -16.24 1.44
C HIS A 300 -24.00 -17.43 2.25
N SER A 301 -22.89 -17.26 2.97
CA SER A 301 -22.21 -18.30 3.72
C SER A 301 -21.62 -17.73 5.01
N PRO A 302 -22.43 -17.57 6.08
CA PRO A 302 -22.02 -16.92 7.33
C PRO A 302 -20.82 -17.60 8.04
N ASP A 303 -20.64 -18.89 7.80
CA ASP A 303 -19.57 -19.70 8.40
C ASP A 303 -18.28 -19.74 7.56
N ASP A 304 -18.18 -18.96 6.48
CA ASP A 304 -16.99 -18.93 5.62
C ASP A 304 -15.77 -18.32 6.35
N ALA A 305 -14.95 -19.19 6.95
CA ALA A 305 -13.78 -18.80 7.73
C ALA A 305 -12.80 -17.91 6.95
N GLY A 306 -12.71 -18.09 5.62
CA GLY A 306 -11.96 -17.23 4.71
C GLY A 306 -12.42 -15.78 4.77
N SER A 307 -13.69 -15.55 4.45
CA SER A 307 -14.28 -14.21 4.45
C SER A 307 -14.27 -13.58 5.85
N ARG A 308 -14.54 -14.34 6.91
CA ARG A 308 -14.46 -13.82 8.30
C ARG A 308 -13.06 -13.29 8.63
N GLN A 309 -12.01 -14.04 8.25
CA GLN A 309 -10.63 -13.61 8.47
C GLN A 309 -10.26 -12.39 7.61
N VAL A 310 -10.72 -12.34 6.36
CA VAL A 310 -10.52 -11.18 5.48
C VAL A 310 -11.13 -9.95 6.10
N VAL A 311 -12.39 -10.01 6.53
CA VAL A 311 -13.06 -8.83 7.12
C VAL A 311 -12.32 -8.31 8.35
N ASN A 312 -11.88 -9.21 9.24
CA ASN A 312 -11.16 -8.83 10.45
C ASN A 312 -9.78 -8.21 10.12
N THR A 313 -8.97 -8.91 9.33
CA THR A 313 -7.59 -8.49 9.03
C THR A 313 -7.57 -7.18 8.25
N LEU A 314 -8.45 -7.03 7.26
CA LEU A 314 -8.49 -5.81 6.43
C LEU A 314 -9.12 -4.63 7.17
N GLY A 315 -10.05 -4.87 8.10
CA GLY A 315 -10.57 -3.84 9.02
C GLY A 315 -9.46 -3.28 9.91
N GLN A 316 -8.70 -4.17 10.57
CA GLN A 316 -7.55 -3.76 11.38
C GLN A 316 -6.48 -3.02 10.56
N ALA A 317 -6.24 -3.44 9.31
CA ALA A 317 -5.33 -2.75 8.39
C ALA A 317 -5.80 -1.32 8.05
N ARG A 318 -7.11 -1.11 7.80
CA ARG A 318 -7.67 0.23 7.54
C ARG A 318 -7.55 1.12 8.78
N VAL A 319 -7.93 0.63 9.95
CA VAL A 319 -7.76 1.34 11.24
C VAL A 319 -6.29 1.73 11.44
N ARG A 320 -5.37 0.82 11.12
CA ARG A 320 -3.93 1.07 11.23
C ARG A 320 -3.45 2.19 10.30
N ILE A 321 -4.02 2.32 9.10
CA ILE A 321 -3.76 3.45 8.18
C ILE A 321 -4.35 4.73 8.74
N VAL A 322 -5.58 4.72 9.28
CA VAL A 322 -6.19 5.89 9.93
C VAL A 322 -5.29 6.42 11.05
N LYS A 323 -4.81 5.54 11.95
CA LYS A 323 -3.85 5.86 13.02
C LYS A 323 -2.47 6.34 12.55
N PHE A 324 -2.14 6.11 11.28
CA PHE A 324 -0.87 6.53 10.71
C PHE A 324 -0.95 7.93 10.11
N VAL A 325 -2.08 8.24 9.46
CA VAL A 325 -2.31 9.54 8.83
C VAL A 325 -2.86 10.58 9.81
N ASP A 326 -3.59 10.11 10.83
CA ASP A 326 -3.96 10.86 12.02
C ASP A 326 -3.26 10.17 13.21
N PRO A 327 -2.23 10.79 13.83
CA PRO A 327 -1.49 10.14 14.90
C PRO A 327 -2.30 10.02 16.21
N ASP A 328 -3.28 10.91 16.42
CA ASP A 328 -4.09 10.98 17.64
C ASP A 328 -5.60 11.07 17.29
N PRO A 329 -6.18 10.06 16.62
CA PRO A 329 -7.61 10.05 16.34
C PRO A 329 -8.37 9.72 17.63
N PRO A 330 -9.53 10.36 17.90
CA PRO A 330 -10.32 10.07 19.10
C PRO A 330 -10.65 8.59 19.26
N GLY A 331 -10.49 8.07 20.48
CA GLY A 331 -10.75 6.66 20.80
C GLY A 331 -9.61 5.69 20.48
N PHE A 332 -8.44 6.19 20.05
CA PHE A 332 -7.30 5.34 19.71
C PHE A 332 -6.03 5.72 20.48
N VAL A 333 -5.28 4.69 20.89
CA VAL A 333 -3.92 4.87 21.43
C VAL A 333 -2.91 4.54 20.33
N ARG A 334 -1.94 5.44 20.17
CA ARG A 334 -0.87 5.33 19.18
C ARG A 334 0.15 4.24 19.53
N GLY A 335 0.67 3.57 18.51
CA GLY A 335 1.84 2.70 18.66
C GLY A 335 3.16 3.50 18.75
N PRO A 336 4.06 3.22 19.70
CA PRO A 336 5.26 4.02 19.98
C PRO A 336 6.38 3.94 18.91
N LYS A 337 6.14 3.30 17.76
CA LYS A 337 7.17 2.98 16.75
C LYS A 337 6.88 3.55 15.35
N ASP A 338 5.95 4.48 15.23
CA ASP A 338 5.55 5.01 13.93
C ASP A 338 6.55 6.04 13.39
N PRO A 339 7.00 5.90 12.13
CA PRO A 339 8.01 6.80 11.55
C PRO A 339 7.47 8.19 11.22
N TRP A 340 6.15 8.37 11.13
CA TRP A 340 5.51 9.63 10.78
C TRP A 340 4.85 10.24 12.02
N PRO A 341 5.56 11.03 12.84
CA PRO A 341 5.07 11.53 14.13
C PRO A 341 3.77 12.34 13.97
N ASP A 342 3.71 13.25 13.01
CA ASP A 342 2.62 14.22 12.93
C ASP A 342 1.47 13.79 11.99
N GLY A 343 1.58 12.63 11.32
CA GLY A 343 0.66 12.25 10.25
C GLY A 343 0.61 13.28 9.13
N PHE A 344 -0.52 13.38 8.41
CA PHE A 344 -0.66 14.40 7.38
C PHE A 344 -0.74 15.80 7.97
N THR A 345 0.01 16.72 7.37
CA THR A 345 0.00 18.16 7.69
C THR A 345 -0.42 19.02 6.49
N ASP A 346 -0.50 18.44 5.29
CA ASP A 346 -1.03 19.11 4.09
C ASP A 346 -2.54 18.83 3.94
N PRO A 347 -3.40 19.88 3.95
CA PRO A 347 -4.83 19.72 3.72
C PRO A 347 -5.19 19.01 2.40
N LEU A 348 -4.39 19.18 1.36
CA LEU A 348 -4.62 18.52 0.07
C LEU A 348 -4.38 17.01 0.21
N ALA A 349 -3.30 16.61 0.91
CA ALA A 349 -2.99 15.20 1.16
C ALA A 349 -4.10 14.53 1.99
N ALA A 350 -4.52 15.17 3.08
CA ALA A 350 -5.62 14.67 3.91
C ALA A 350 -6.93 14.51 3.12
N LEU A 351 -7.29 15.49 2.28
CA LEU A 351 -8.51 15.45 1.48
C LEU A 351 -8.49 14.36 0.39
N LEU A 352 -7.36 14.17 -0.29
CA LEU A 352 -7.20 13.12 -1.29
C LEU A 352 -7.29 11.73 -0.67
N TRP A 353 -6.61 11.51 0.46
CA TRP A 353 -6.70 10.26 1.20
C TRP A 353 -8.13 10.02 1.71
N LEU A 354 -8.77 11.04 2.28
CA LEU A 354 -10.14 10.95 2.79
C LEU A 354 -11.13 10.59 1.68
N SER A 355 -11.02 11.21 0.50
CA SER A 355 -11.85 10.86 -0.66
C SER A 355 -11.70 9.38 -1.03
N ALA A 356 -10.48 8.84 -1.00
CA ALA A 356 -10.25 7.42 -1.25
C ALA A 356 -10.77 6.51 -0.12
N LEU A 357 -10.70 6.95 1.15
CA LEU A 357 -11.24 6.22 2.31
C LEU A 357 -12.77 6.08 2.24
N THR A 358 -13.47 7.09 1.71
CA THR A 358 -14.94 7.03 1.53
C THR A 358 -15.38 6.03 0.46
N ASP A 359 -14.47 5.62 -0.43
CA ASP A 359 -14.78 4.64 -1.47
C ASP A 359 -14.85 3.22 -0.88
N PHE A 360 -15.85 2.43 -1.29
CA PHE A 360 -16.17 1.11 -0.69
C PHE A 360 -16.35 1.17 0.83
N GLY A 361 -17.27 2.04 1.26
CA GLY A 361 -17.70 2.34 2.62
C GLY A 361 -17.51 1.26 3.71
N GLY A 362 -17.30 1.75 4.92
CA GLY A 362 -17.11 0.94 6.12
C GLY A 362 -16.99 1.83 7.37
N SER A 363 -16.63 1.20 8.49
CA SER A 363 -16.26 1.90 9.73
C SER A 363 -15.12 2.91 9.54
N ASP A 364 -14.98 3.82 10.52
CA ASP A 364 -13.88 4.77 10.69
C ASP A 364 -13.85 6.02 9.78
N ILE A 365 -14.88 6.24 8.96
CA ILE A 365 -14.98 7.47 8.14
C ILE A 365 -15.04 8.72 9.03
N GLY A 366 -15.79 8.65 10.14
CA GLY A 366 -15.82 9.71 11.15
C GLY A 366 -14.44 9.99 11.72
N SER A 367 -13.68 8.95 12.06
CA SER A 367 -12.29 9.04 12.52
C SER A 367 -11.38 9.73 11.48
N GLY A 368 -11.54 9.40 10.20
CA GLY A 368 -10.81 10.04 9.10
C GLY A 368 -11.16 11.51 8.85
N LEU A 369 -12.30 12.01 9.34
CA LEU A 369 -12.69 13.41 9.21
C LEU A 369 -12.03 14.32 10.26
N TYR A 370 -11.58 13.79 11.40
CA TYR A 370 -10.93 14.57 12.45
C TYR A 370 -9.62 15.19 11.94
N ILE A 371 -8.76 14.42 11.26
CA ILE A 371 -7.53 14.95 10.66
C ILE A 371 -7.80 16.04 9.64
N PHE A 372 -8.88 15.93 8.86
CA PHE A 372 -9.23 16.96 7.88
C PHE A 372 -9.59 18.30 8.53
N CYS A 373 -10.27 18.27 9.67
CA CYS A 373 -10.52 19.48 10.47
C CYS A 373 -9.23 20.09 11.01
N GLU A 374 -8.37 19.26 11.60
CA GLU A 374 -7.13 19.70 12.22
C GLU A 374 -6.17 20.33 11.21
N VAL A 375 -5.90 19.68 10.08
CA VAL A 375 -4.96 20.23 9.09
C VAL A 375 -5.47 21.54 8.48
N LEU A 376 -6.79 21.74 8.41
CA LEU A 376 -7.38 22.97 7.88
C LEU A 376 -7.46 24.10 8.90
N THR A 377 -7.65 23.78 10.18
CA THR A 377 -7.97 24.78 11.22
C THR A 377 -6.85 24.97 12.24
N GLY A 378 -5.91 24.04 12.32
CA GLY A 378 -4.86 23.98 13.33
C GLY A 378 -5.30 23.31 14.65
N GLU A 379 -6.58 22.93 14.77
CA GLU A 379 -7.17 22.42 16.01
C GLU A 379 -8.00 21.16 15.73
N LYS A 380 -7.94 20.18 16.63
CA LYS A 380 -8.79 18.98 16.57
C LYS A 380 -10.27 19.36 16.66
N PHE A 381 -11.12 18.51 16.08
CA PHE A 381 -12.56 18.58 16.29
C PHE A 381 -12.89 17.84 17.59
N ASP A 382 -13.56 18.51 18.54
CA ASP A 382 -13.92 17.92 19.83
C ASP A 382 -15.35 17.39 19.88
N GLY A 383 -16.09 17.53 18.77
CA GLY A 383 -17.48 17.12 18.68
C GLY A 383 -17.67 15.61 18.52
N ASN A 384 -18.89 15.17 18.84
CA ASN A 384 -19.32 13.79 18.74
C ASN A 384 -20.44 13.64 17.70
N TYR A 385 -20.16 12.89 16.63
CA TYR A 385 -21.13 12.61 15.57
C TYR A 385 -22.39 11.90 16.06
N TRP A 386 -22.30 11.14 17.15
CA TRP A 386 -23.48 10.51 17.79
C TRP A 386 -24.44 11.53 18.41
N HIS A 387 -23.96 12.73 18.73
CA HIS A 387 -24.76 13.85 19.24
C HIS A 387 -25.18 14.84 18.15
N GLY A 388 -24.90 14.52 16.88
CA GLY A 388 -25.25 15.37 15.73
C GLY A 388 -24.26 16.50 15.47
N ASP A 389 -23.11 16.53 16.14
CA ASP A 389 -22.08 17.52 15.86
C ASP A 389 -21.54 17.36 14.42
N CYS A 390 -21.28 18.49 13.77
CA CYS A 390 -20.91 18.52 12.36
C CYS A 390 -19.51 19.11 12.17
N VAL A 391 -18.56 18.27 11.76
CA VAL A 391 -17.18 18.70 11.46
C VAL A 391 -17.12 19.78 10.38
N PHE A 392 -18.02 19.74 9.39
CA PHE A 392 -18.06 20.74 8.32
C PHE A 392 -18.55 22.11 8.83
N THR A 393 -19.53 22.13 9.74
CA THR A 393 -19.96 23.38 10.39
C THR A 393 -18.81 23.98 11.18
N GLU A 394 -18.05 23.15 11.91
CA GLU A 394 -16.91 23.61 12.70
C GLU A 394 -15.76 24.13 11.82
N ILE A 395 -15.42 23.42 10.74
CA ILE A 395 -14.44 23.90 9.75
C ILE A 395 -14.89 25.25 9.18
N GLN A 396 -16.16 25.39 8.80
CA GLN A 396 -16.67 26.65 8.28
C GLN A 396 -16.57 27.78 9.31
N ARG A 397 -16.87 27.50 10.59
CA ARG A 397 -16.78 28.46 11.68
C ARG A 397 -15.35 28.95 11.89
N ARG A 398 -14.37 28.04 11.91
CA ARG A 398 -12.95 28.34 12.18
C ARG A 398 -12.23 28.97 10.99
N VAL A 399 -12.45 28.44 9.78
CA VAL A 399 -11.81 28.96 8.55
C VAL A 399 -12.45 30.28 8.08
N GLY A 400 -13.71 30.50 8.46
CA GLY A 400 -14.46 31.71 8.12
C GLY A 400 -14.93 31.78 6.65
N ARG A 401 -15.61 32.87 6.32
CA ARG A 401 -16.26 33.08 5.00
C ARG A 401 -15.28 33.23 3.83
N THR A 402 -14.09 33.75 4.08
CA THR A 402 -13.04 33.88 3.05
C THR A 402 -12.56 32.52 2.58
N GLY A 403 -12.63 31.49 3.45
CA GLY A 403 -12.36 30.10 3.10
C GLY A 403 -10.87 29.80 2.90
N HIS A 404 -10.51 28.53 3.09
CA HIS A 404 -9.18 28.05 2.77
C HIS A 404 -9.05 27.87 1.23
N PRO A 405 -7.93 28.24 0.58
CA PRO A 405 -7.79 28.19 -0.88
C PRO A 405 -8.12 26.82 -1.49
N LEU A 406 -7.73 25.73 -0.82
CA LEU A 406 -8.07 24.35 -1.22
C LEU A 406 -9.57 24.12 -1.31
N LEU A 407 -10.36 24.68 -0.38
CA LEU A 407 -11.80 24.49 -0.38
C LEU A 407 -12.41 25.16 -1.62
N ARG A 408 -11.92 26.36 -1.98
CA ARG A 408 -12.36 27.06 -3.20
C ARG A 408 -12.03 26.28 -4.48
N SER A 409 -10.86 25.64 -4.55
CA SER A 409 -10.51 24.78 -5.69
C SER A 409 -11.35 23.51 -5.80
N CYS A 410 -12.14 23.18 -4.77
CA CYS A 410 -13.08 22.05 -4.77
C CYS A 410 -14.55 22.47 -4.86
N GLY A 411 -14.85 23.75 -5.16
CA GLY A 411 -16.22 24.26 -5.20
C GLY A 411 -16.81 24.62 -3.82
N GLY A 412 -15.96 24.69 -2.79
CA GLY A 412 -16.33 25.01 -1.41
C GLY A 412 -16.61 23.78 -0.55
N LEU A 413 -16.77 24.03 0.75
CA LEU A 413 -16.96 22.97 1.75
C LEU A 413 -18.28 22.21 1.55
N GLY A 414 -19.33 22.88 1.06
CA GLY A 414 -20.61 22.25 0.71
C GLY A 414 -20.45 21.17 -0.34
N ASN A 415 -19.74 21.48 -1.43
CA ASN A 415 -19.51 20.52 -2.50
C ASN A 415 -18.64 19.34 -2.03
N ILE A 416 -17.57 19.60 -1.27
CA ILE A 416 -16.74 18.53 -0.67
C ILE A 416 -17.58 17.60 0.21
N SER A 417 -18.40 18.18 1.10
CA SER A 417 -19.26 17.42 2.00
C SER A 417 -20.25 16.54 1.24
N LEU A 418 -20.87 17.05 0.17
CA LEU A 418 -21.82 16.29 -0.65
C LEU A 418 -21.14 15.19 -1.48
N GLU A 419 -19.97 15.46 -2.07
CA GLU A 419 -19.20 14.47 -2.84
C GLU A 419 -18.71 13.32 -1.95
N LEU A 420 -18.20 13.63 -0.74
CA LEU A 420 -17.81 12.61 0.25
C LEU A 420 -19.03 11.81 0.70
N ALA A 421 -20.17 12.47 1.00
CA ALA A 421 -21.40 11.79 1.37
C ALA A 421 -21.89 10.81 0.29
N ALA A 422 -21.84 11.22 -0.98
CA ALA A 422 -22.19 10.34 -2.09
C ALA A 422 -21.22 9.15 -2.21
N GLY A 423 -19.92 9.36 -1.95
CA GLY A 423 -18.93 8.30 -1.85
C GLY A 423 -19.28 7.27 -0.77
N VAL A 424 -19.57 7.75 0.45
CA VAL A 424 -19.99 6.91 1.58
C VAL A 424 -21.26 6.14 1.26
N ILE A 425 -22.33 6.82 0.83
CA ILE A 425 -23.64 6.20 0.55
C ILE A 425 -23.52 5.12 -0.53
N ALA A 426 -22.67 5.32 -1.54
CA ALA A 426 -22.42 4.33 -2.57
C ALA A 426 -21.76 3.06 -2.04
N GLY A 427 -21.00 3.14 -0.95
CA GLY A 427 -20.31 2.02 -0.33
C GLY A 427 -21.01 1.43 0.90
N LEU A 428 -22.19 1.93 1.27
CA LEU A 428 -22.98 1.35 2.34
C LEU A 428 -23.49 -0.06 1.97
N ARG A 429 -23.59 -0.92 2.98
CA ARG A 429 -23.87 -2.35 2.80
C ARG A 429 -25.35 -2.68 2.97
N ASN A 430 -25.73 -3.88 2.55
CA ASN A 430 -27.07 -4.42 2.74
C ASN A 430 -27.34 -4.65 4.24
N ARG A 431 -28.28 -3.90 4.81
CA ARG A 431 -28.58 -3.96 6.26
C ARG A 431 -29.49 -5.11 6.68
N ARG A 432 -30.17 -5.75 5.73
CA ARG A 432 -31.01 -6.92 5.99
C ARG A 432 -30.21 -8.18 6.32
N PHE A 433 -28.88 -8.09 6.27
CA PHE A 433 -28.03 -9.23 6.56
C PHE A 433 -27.95 -9.46 8.07
N ILE A 434 -28.19 -10.71 8.48
CA ILE A 434 -27.97 -11.15 9.85
C ILE A 434 -26.46 -11.31 10.06
N PRO A 435 -25.85 -10.61 11.03
CA PRO A 435 -24.43 -10.75 11.32
C PRO A 435 -24.04 -12.22 11.55
N PRO A 436 -22.86 -12.67 11.10
CA PRO A 436 -22.32 -13.95 11.51
C PRO A 436 -22.15 -13.99 13.04
N ALA A 437 -22.39 -15.14 13.67
CA ALA A 437 -22.34 -15.27 15.12
C ALA A 437 -21.04 -14.69 15.74
N GLY A 438 -21.15 -13.81 16.74
CA GLY A 438 -20.00 -13.16 17.39
C GLY A 438 -19.50 -11.89 16.69
N TRP A 439 -20.27 -11.36 15.73
CA TRP A 439 -20.01 -10.08 15.06
C TRP A 439 -21.15 -9.08 15.27
N ASP A 440 -22.02 -9.33 16.26
CA ASP A 440 -23.19 -8.51 16.56
C ASP A 440 -22.81 -7.07 16.93
N ASP A 441 -21.66 -6.90 17.59
CA ASP A 441 -21.09 -5.61 18.00
C ASP A 441 -20.13 -5.01 16.97
N ASP A 442 -19.82 -5.71 15.87
CA ASP A 442 -18.92 -5.17 14.85
C ASP A 442 -19.64 -4.04 14.09
N PRO A 443 -19.09 -2.80 14.06
CA PRO A 443 -19.77 -1.67 13.43
C PRO A 443 -20.06 -1.87 11.94
N ASP A 444 -19.35 -2.77 11.26
CA ASP A 444 -19.57 -3.08 9.85
C ASP A 444 -20.63 -4.15 9.59
N PHE A 445 -21.09 -4.84 10.63
CA PHE A 445 -22.21 -5.79 10.57
C PHE A 445 -23.40 -5.33 11.40
N THR A 446 -23.23 -4.31 12.25
CA THR A 446 -24.29 -3.86 13.14
C THR A 446 -25.56 -3.50 12.38
N ILE A 447 -26.66 -4.07 12.84
CA ILE A 447 -28.01 -3.71 12.40
C ILE A 447 -28.52 -2.47 13.15
N ASP A 448 -27.75 -1.90 14.08
CA ASP A 448 -28.15 -0.72 14.83
C ASP A 448 -28.35 0.49 13.89
N ARG A 449 -29.61 0.94 13.79
CA ARG A 449 -30.01 2.10 12.97
C ARG A 449 -29.27 3.37 13.39
N ARG A 450 -28.89 3.48 14.66
CA ARG A 450 -28.15 4.64 15.18
C ARG A 450 -26.76 4.73 14.56
N TYR A 451 -26.10 3.60 14.27
CA TYR A 451 -24.79 3.59 13.64
C TYR A 451 -24.85 4.02 12.17
N LEU A 452 -25.80 3.48 11.40
CA LEU A 452 -26.05 3.93 10.03
C LEU A 452 -26.39 5.43 10.01
N ARG A 453 -27.30 5.85 10.90
CA ARG A 453 -27.67 7.26 11.04
C ARG A 453 -26.43 8.10 11.30
N ALA A 454 -25.55 7.71 12.22
CA ALA A 454 -24.30 8.41 12.51
C ALA A 454 -23.43 8.54 11.25
N GLN A 455 -23.28 7.49 10.43
CA GLN A 455 -22.48 7.57 9.20
C GLN A 455 -23.05 8.56 8.17
N VAL A 456 -24.37 8.69 8.07
CA VAL A 456 -25.03 9.62 7.13
C VAL A 456 -25.15 11.03 7.73
N SER A 457 -25.43 11.14 9.03
CA SER A 457 -25.64 12.41 9.74
C SER A 457 -24.38 13.25 9.84
N VAL A 458 -23.20 12.63 9.91
CA VAL A 458 -21.88 13.29 9.80
C VAL A 458 -21.84 14.28 8.62
N PHE A 459 -22.49 13.92 7.52
CA PHE A 459 -22.60 14.78 6.34
C PHE A 459 -23.93 15.51 6.26
N ALA A 460 -25.05 14.87 6.60
CA ALA A 460 -26.38 15.44 6.40
C ALA A 460 -26.68 16.68 7.27
N THR A 461 -26.01 16.83 8.41
CA THR A 461 -26.19 17.94 9.37
C THR A 461 -25.58 19.28 8.91
N TYR A 462 -24.79 19.28 7.84
CA TYR A 462 -24.16 20.50 7.34
C TYR A 462 -25.12 21.27 6.42
N ASP A 463 -25.62 22.45 6.78
CA ASP A 463 -26.61 23.13 5.92
C ASP A 463 -26.01 23.83 4.67
N CYS A 464 -25.84 23.08 3.57
CA CYS A 464 -25.25 23.61 2.32
C CYS A 464 -26.17 23.60 1.08
N LEU A 465 -27.37 23.00 1.16
CA LEU A 465 -28.35 22.97 0.05
C LEU A 465 -29.64 23.67 0.48
N ARG A 466 -29.93 24.82 -0.13
CA ARG A 466 -31.08 25.67 0.26
C ARG A 466 -32.39 25.33 -0.42
N THR A 467 -32.35 24.84 -1.66
CA THR A 467 -33.55 24.57 -2.47
C THR A 467 -33.39 23.30 -3.29
N ALA A 468 -34.51 22.80 -3.82
CA ALA A 468 -34.52 21.68 -4.76
C ALA A 468 -33.77 22.00 -6.07
N GLU A 469 -33.82 23.27 -6.52
CA GLU A 469 -33.11 23.74 -7.71
C GLU A 469 -31.60 23.69 -7.47
N ALA A 470 -31.12 24.19 -6.32
CA ALA A 470 -29.69 24.13 -5.97
C ALA A 470 -29.19 22.68 -5.86
N ALA A 471 -30.03 21.76 -5.37
CA ALA A 471 -29.70 20.34 -5.35
C ALA A 471 -29.65 19.75 -6.76
N THR A 472 -30.58 20.13 -7.64
CA THR A 472 -30.61 19.69 -9.04
C THR A 472 -29.38 20.19 -9.81
N ASP A 473 -28.98 21.45 -9.62
CA ASP A 473 -27.79 22.04 -10.21
C ASP A 473 -26.52 21.31 -9.75
N TRP A 474 -26.40 21.04 -8.45
CA TRP A 474 -25.29 20.26 -7.91
C TRP A 474 -25.27 18.85 -8.49
N MET A 475 -26.42 18.15 -8.53
CA MET A 475 -26.51 16.81 -9.11
C MET A 475 -26.09 16.81 -10.59
N ALA A 476 -26.52 17.80 -11.38
CA ALA A 476 -26.12 17.92 -12.78
C ALA A 476 -24.60 18.05 -12.94
N GLN A 477 -23.94 18.78 -12.04
CA GLN A 477 -22.48 18.92 -12.03
C GLN A 477 -21.76 17.65 -11.54
N ALA A 478 -22.27 17.01 -10.48
CA ALA A 478 -21.66 15.81 -9.91
C ALA A 478 -21.78 14.60 -10.84
N LEU A 479 -22.85 14.53 -11.64
CA LEU A 479 -23.11 13.43 -12.55
C LEU A 479 -22.44 13.57 -13.92
N THR A 480 -21.87 14.73 -14.25
CA THR A 480 -21.16 14.89 -15.52
C THR A 480 -19.75 14.27 -15.47
N SER A 481 -19.34 13.65 -16.58
CA SER A 481 -17.99 13.13 -16.75
C SER A 481 -16.94 14.24 -16.97
N ALA A 482 -17.39 15.45 -17.30
CA ALA A 482 -16.54 16.61 -17.56
C ALA A 482 -17.03 17.85 -16.80
N PRO A 483 -16.90 17.90 -15.46
CA PRO A 483 -17.31 19.06 -14.67
C PRO A 483 -16.49 20.29 -15.06
N THR A 484 -17.20 21.35 -15.45
CA THR A 484 -16.62 22.66 -15.77
C THR A 484 -16.29 23.46 -14.51
N GLN A 485 -17.04 23.21 -13.43
CA GLN A 485 -16.81 23.84 -12.12
C GLN A 485 -15.73 23.10 -11.31
N PRO A 486 -15.05 23.79 -10.38
CA PRO A 486 -14.13 23.14 -9.45
C PRO A 486 -14.84 22.09 -8.60
N SER A 487 -14.28 20.89 -8.47
CA SER A 487 -14.88 19.77 -7.75
C SER A 487 -13.82 18.87 -7.11
N LEU A 488 -14.19 18.14 -6.06
CA LEU A 488 -13.28 17.20 -5.41
C LEU A 488 -12.89 16.08 -6.37
N GLY A 489 -13.85 15.51 -7.09
CA GLY A 489 -13.58 14.47 -8.10
C GLY A 489 -12.59 14.94 -9.18
N LYS A 490 -12.66 16.20 -9.62
CA LYS A 490 -11.68 16.76 -10.57
C LYS A 490 -10.27 16.83 -9.97
N LEU A 491 -10.15 17.33 -8.74
CA LEU A 491 -8.89 17.41 -8.00
C LEU A 491 -8.26 16.03 -7.80
N VAL A 492 -9.07 15.03 -7.40
CA VAL A 492 -8.62 13.64 -7.22
C VAL A 492 -8.10 13.07 -8.54
N ARG A 493 -8.83 13.23 -9.65
CA ARG A 493 -8.38 12.75 -10.97
C ARG A 493 -7.08 13.43 -11.41
N GLU A 494 -6.95 14.74 -11.20
CA GLU A 494 -5.73 15.49 -11.54
C GLU A 494 -4.53 15.02 -10.73
N ALA A 495 -4.71 14.80 -9.42
CA ALA A 495 -3.68 14.24 -8.56
C ALA A 495 -3.26 12.84 -9.06
N HIS A 496 -4.20 11.91 -9.21
CA HIS A 496 -3.89 10.55 -9.68
C HIS A 496 -3.23 10.52 -11.07
N ARG A 497 -3.67 11.36 -12.02
CA ARG A 497 -3.02 11.48 -13.34
C ARG A 497 -1.59 12.02 -13.23
N GLY A 498 -1.35 12.97 -12.32
CA GLY A 498 -0.02 13.51 -12.06
C GLY A 498 0.96 12.47 -11.51
N TYR A 499 0.46 11.51 -10.73
CA TYR A 499 1.30 10.46 -10.14
C TYR A 499 1.47 9.21 -11.02
N ARG A 500 0.62 9.04 -12.06
CA ARG A 500 0.70 7.95 -13.06
C ARG A 500 0.78 6.56 -12.43
N GLU A 501 0.19 6.39 -11.25
CA GLU A 501 0.13 5.07 -10.61
C GLU A 501 -0.85 4.19 -11.39
N PRO A 502 -0.45 2.98 -11.80
CA PRO A 502 -1.38 2.01 -12.37
C PRO A 502 -2.36 1.60 -11.27
N SER A 503 -3.51 2.27 -11.23
CA SER A 503 -4.55 1.96 -10.26
C SER A 503 -5.15 0.61 -10.64
N ILE A 504 -4.93 -0.41 -9.81
CA ILE A 504 -5.48 -1.77 -9.98
C ILE A 504 -7.02 -1.72 -9.99
N LEU A 505 -7.57 -0.85 -9.14
CA LEU A 505 -8.99 -0.52 -9.11
C LEU A 505 -9.24 0.80 -9.84
N PRO A 506 -10.04 0.84 -10.92
CA PRO A 506 -10.34 2.10 -11.60
C PRO A 506 -10.99 3.09 -10.63
N LEU A 507 -10.61 4.38 -10.73
CA LEU A 507 -11.31 5.46 -10.05
C LEU A 507 -12.69 5.58 -10.70
N ARG A 508 -13.75 5.27 -9.95
CA ARG A 508 -15.12 5.44 -10.43
C ARG A 508 -15.60 6.84 -10.05
N ASP A 509 -16.01 7.59 -11.06
CA ASP A 509 -16.54 8.93 -10.85
C ASP A 509 -17.95 8.88 -10.23
N LEU A 510 -18.37 9.98 -9.60
CA LEU A 510 -19.74 10.10 -9.08
C LEU A 510 -20.81 10.02 -10.17
N GLY A 511 -20.47 10.32 -11.43
CA GLY A 511 -21.33 10.08 -12.59
C GLY A 511 -21.71 8.61 -12.80
N GLU A 512 -20.91 7.68 -12.28
CA GLU A 512 -21.23 6.25 -12.29
C GLU A 512 -22.10 5.83 -11.08
N ARG A 513 -22.41 6.76 -10.16
CA ARG A 513 -23.11 6.52 -8.89
C ARG A 513 -24.35 7.42 -8.70
N PRO A 514 -25.27 7.49 -9.69
CA PRO A 514 -26.38 8.44 -9.66
C PRO A 514 -27.34 8.30 -8.49
N ALA A 515 -27.58 7.07 -8.02
CA ALA A 515 -28.44 6.83 -6.87
C ALA A 515 -27.85 7.41 -5.58
N ALA A 516 -26.55 7.21 -5.34
CA ALA A 516 -25.87 7.71 -4.15
C ALA A 516 -25.77 9.25 -4.15
N VAL A 517 -25.50 9.86 -5.30
CA VAL A 517 -25.53 11.32 -5.48
C VAL A 517 -26.93 11.88 -5.16
N THR A 518 -27.97 11.25 -5.69
CA THR A 518 -29.37 11.66 -5.43
C THR A 518 -29.71 11.54 -3.94
N LEU A 519 -29.30 10.45 -3.28
CA LEU A 519 -29.54 10.24 -1.86
C LEU A 519 -28.75 11.21 -0.98
N ALA A 520 -27.51 11.55 -1.33
CA ALA A 520 -26.74 12.56 -0.60
C ALA A 520 -27.47 13.93 -0.58
N ALA A 521 -28.00 14.37 -1.73
CA ALA A 521 -28.82 15.58 -1.82
C ALA A 521 -30.14 15.47 -1.05
N LEU A 522 -30.84 14.33 -1.17
CA LEU A 522 -32.11 14.11 -0.47
C LEU A 522 -31.93 14.06 1.05
N CYS A 523 -30.93 13.35 1.58
CA CYS A 523 -30.64 13.30 3.01
C CYS A 523 -30.34 14.70 3.54
N ARG A 524 -29.55 15.50 2.81
CA ARG A 524 -29.23 16.88 3.15
C ARG A 524 -30.47 17.77 3.22
N LEU A 525 -31.30 17.75 2.18
CA LEU A 525 -32.54 18.53 2.15
C LEU A 525 -33.56 18.01 3.16
N ALA A 526 -33.67 16.69 3.36
CA ALA A 526 -34.63 16.12 4.29
C ALA A 526 -34.31 16.51 5.73
N PHE A 527 -33.02 16.60 6.09
CA PHE A 527 -32.59 17.01 7.42
C PHE A 527 -32.95 18.48 7.73
N HIS A 528 -32.64 19.41 6.82
CA HIS A 528 -32.82 20.85 7.08
C HIS A 528 -34.13 21.45 6.53
N ARG A 529 -34.64 20.92 5.41
CA ARG A 529 -35.75 21.50 4.64
C ARG A 529 -36.63 20.40 4.02
N PRO A 530 -37.42 19.64 4.82
CA PRO A 530 -38.22 18.50 4.34
C PRO A 530 -39.11 18.80 3.12
N ARG A 531 -39.69 20.01 3.05
CA ARG A 531 -40.50 20.46 1.89
C ARG A 531 -39.69 20.59 0.60
N GLN A 532 -38.42 20.98 0.70
CA GLN A 532 -37.51 21.05 -0.45
C GLN A 532 -37.09 19.65 -0.91
N ALA A 533 -36.93 18.69 0.02
CA ALA A 533 -36.71 17.29 -0.35
C ALA A 533 -37.91 16.70 -1.10
N GLU A 534 -39.14 17.01 -0.69
CA GLU A 534 -40.36 16.65 -1.42
C GLU A 534 -40.43 17.30 -2.82
N SER A 535 -39.99 18.56 -2.92
CA SER A 535 -39.91 19.23 -4.22
C SER A 535 -38.89 18.55 -5.13
N LEU A 536 -37.68 18.26 -4.62
CA LEU A 536 -36.65 17.54 -5.37
C LEU A 536 -37.15 16.18 -5.84
N ALA A 537 -37.72 15.35 -4.95
CA ALA A 537 -38.23 14.03 -5.31
C ALA A 537 -39.27 14.08 -6.45
N ARG A 538 -40.14 15.10 -6.43
CA ARG A 538 -41.12 15.34 -7.51
C ARG A 538 -40.49 15.83 -8.81
N GLN A 539 -39.35 16.49 -8.77
CA GLN A 539 -38.62 16.97 -9.95
C GLN A 539 -37.71 15.89 -10.57
N LEU A 540 -37.36 14.83 -9.83
CA LEU A 540 -36.43 13.81 -10.31
C LEU A 540 -36.91 13.07 -11.57
N PRO A 541 -36.03 12.85 -12.56
CA PRO A 541 -36.31 11.92 -13.66
C PRO A 541 -36.73 10.54 -13.13
N PRO A 542 -37.67 9.84 -13.78
CA PRO A 542 -38.19 8.57 -13.27
C PRO A 542 -37.11 7.50 -13.06
N SER A 543 -36.03 7.52 -13.82
CA SER A 543 -34.87 6.64 -13.66
C SER A 543 -34.06 6.93 -12.39
N LEU A 544 -33.80 8.20 -12.09
CA LEU A 544 -33.10 8.62 -10.88
C LEU A 544 -33.93 8.34 -9.63
N LEU A 545 -35.24 8.62 -9.67
CA LEU A 545 -36.15 8.31 -8.57
C LEU A 545 -36.16 6.80 -8.26
N ALA A 546 -36.32 5.97 -9.29
CA ALA A 546 -36.34 4.51 -9.13
C ALA A 546 -34.99 3.98 -8.62
N GLY A 547 -33.87 4.47 -9.16
CA GLY A 547 -32.53 4.07 -8.71
C GLY A 547 -32.24 4.49 -7.27
N ALA A 548 -32.60 5.72 -6.88
CA ALA A 548 -32.47 6.20 -5.52
C ALA A 548 -33.33 5.40 -4.53
N LEU A 549 -34.59 5.07 -4.90
CA LEU A 549 -35.46 4.23 -4.09
C LEU A 549 -34.87 2.82 -3.90
N GLN A 550 -34.39 2.18 -4.97
CA GLN A 550 -33.78 0.85 -4.86
C GLN A 550 -32.53 0.87 -3.98
N HIS A 551 -31.68 1.87 -4.14
CA HIS A 551 -30.50 2.02 -3.29
C HIS A 551 -30.89 2.28 -1.83
N ALA A 552 -31.85 3.17 -1.57
CA ALA A 552 -32.36 3.42 -0.22
C ALA A 552 -32.95 2.14 0.43
N ARG A 553 -33.73 1.35 -0.32
CA ARG A 553 -34.21 0.04 0.15
C ARG A 553 -33.08 -0.93 0.46
N PHE A 554 -31.95 -0.81 -0.23
CA PHE A 554 -30.79 -1.69 -0.03
C PHE A 554 -29.96 -1.26 1.18
N VAL A 555 -29.69 0.04 1.33
CA VAL A 555 -28.75 0.54 2.35
C VAL A 555 -29.39 1.13 3.60
N PHE A 556 -30.64 1.60 3.54
CA PHE A 556 -31.29 2.33 4.64
C PHE A 556 -32.46 1.58 5.28
N SER A 557 -33.10 0.68 4.55
CA SER A 557 -34.27 -0.07 5.01
C SER A 557 -33.94 -1.51 5.37
N ASP A 558 -34.58 -2.00 6.44
CA ASP A 558 -34.58 -3.42 6.80
C ASP A 558 -35.76 -4.17 6.13
N GLU A 559 -36.67 -3.42 5.49
CA GLU A 559 -37.88 -3.93 4.83
C GLU A 559 -37.77 -3.89 3.28
N GLY A 560 -38.38 -4.87 2.61
CA GLY A 560 -38.56 -4.93 1.15
C GLY A 560 -37.45 -5.65 0.36
N THR A 561 -37.73 -5.94 -0.93
CA THR A 561 -36.79 -6.57 -1.88
C THR A 561 -35.86 -5.53 -2.53
N GLY A 562 -34.78 -5.16 -1.84
CA GLY A 562 -33.71 -4.36 -2.44
C GLY A 562 -32.72 -5.25 -3.18
N GLU A 563 -32.69 -5.18 -4.51
CA GLU A 563 -31.62 -5.80 -5.31
C GLU A 563 -30.33 -4.96 -5.18
N PRO A 564 -29.13 -5.57 -5.16
CA PRO A 564 -27.87 -4.83 -5.17
C PRO A 564 -27.82 -3.96 -6.43
N VAL A 565 -27.82 -2.63 -6.24
CA VAL A 565 -27.80 -1.67 -7.35
C VAL A 565 -26.36 -1.51 -7.84
N MET A 566 -25.89 -2.52 -8.57
CA MET A 566 -24.93 -2.28 -9.64
C MET A 566 -25.53 -2.84 -10.93
N LEU A 567 -25.88 -1.92 -11.83
CA LEU A 567 -26.10 -2.18 -13.25
C LEU A 567 -27.34 -3.04 -13.57
N THR A 568 -28.52 -2.43 -13.64
CA THR A 568 -29.50 -2.60 -14.74
C THR A 568 -30.81 -1.90 -14.42
N TRP A 569 -30.87 -0.58 -14.68
CA TRP A 569 -32.15 0.10 -14.83
C TRP A 569 -32.88 -0.47 -16.05
N SER A 570 -34.17 -0.80 -15.92
CA SER A 570 -35.03 -1.11 -17.07
C SER A 570 -36.44 -0.54 -16.84
N PRO A 571 -37.12 -0.08 -17.91
CA PRO A 571 -38.53 0.35 -17.82
C PRO A 571 -39.46 -0.74 -17.28
N ALA A 572 -39.11 -2.02 -17.46
CA ALA A 572 -39.84 -3.15 -16.91
C ALA A 572 -39.66 -3.27 -15.38
N ARG A 573 -38.45 -3.07 -14.85
CA ARG A 573 -38.20 -3.03 -13.41
C ARG A 573 -38.87 -1.83 -12.74
N GLN A 574 -38.86 -0.67 -13.39
CA GLN A 574 -39.53 0.53 -12.86
C GLN A 574 -41.02 0.30 -12.61
N ARG A 575 -41.72 -0.41 -13.52
CA ARG A 575 -43.14 -0.75 -13.35
C ARG A 575 -43.42 -1.63 -12.12
N ARG A 576 -42.44 -2.44 -11.69
CA ARG A 576 -42.53 -3.27 -10.47
C ARG A 576 -42.41 -2.48 -9.17
N LEU A 577 -41.89 -1.25 -9.23
CA LEU A 577 -41.73 -0.38 -8.06
C LEU A 577 -42.98 0.47 -7.77
N GLY A 578 -44.09 0.23 -8.48
CA GLY A 578 -45.35 0.94 -8.28
C GLY A 578 -45.42 2.30 -8.99
N THR A 579 -46.44 3.08 -8.67
CA THR A 579 -46.66 4.41 -9.27
C THR A 579 -45.61 5.41 -8.79
N ARG A 580 -45.37 6.46 -9.59
CA ARG A 580 -44.42 7.54 -9.22
C ARG A 580 -44.70 8.13 -7.83
N ARG A 581 -45.97 8.44 -7.52
CA ARG A 581 -46.38 8.94 -6.19
C ARG A 581 -46.13 7.93 -5.06
N SER A 582 -46.16 6.63 -5.35
CA SER A 582 -45.80 5.59 -4.38
C SER A 582 -44.29 5.61 -4.13
N GLN A 583 -43.50 5.66 -5.20
CA GLN A 583 -42.04 5.70 -5.14
C GLN A 583 -41.54 6.94 -4.39
N GLU A 584 -42.10 8.12 -4.70
CA GLU A 584 -41.77 9.39 -4.02
C GLU A 584 -42.05 9.30 -2.50
N ARG A 585 -43.25 8.83 -2.12
CA ARG A 585 -43.63 8.70 -0.71
C ARG A 585 -42.75 7.72 0.04
N GLU A 586 -42.47 6.57 -0.57
CA GLU A 586 -41.66 5.53 0.06
C GLU A 586 -40.20 5.97 0.21
N LEU A 587 -39.59 6.53 -0.83
CA LEU A 587 -38.22 7.04 -0.77
C LEU A 587 -38.07 8.10 0.33
N LEU A 588 -38.98 9.06 0.40
CA LEU A 588 -38.97 10.08 1.44
C LEU A 588 -39.26 9.50 2.83
N GLY A 589 -40.11 8.48 2.92
CA GLY A 589 -40.36 7.73 4.14
C GLY A 589 -39.08 7.11 4.70
N ILE A 590 -38.37 6.34 3.88
CA ILE A 590 -37.09 5.70 4.24
C ILE A 590 -36.05 6.75 4.67
N VAL A 591 -35.89 7.83 3.90
CA VAL A 591 -34.91 8.88 4.21
C VAL A 591 -35.25 9.60 5.52
N ARG A 592 -36.54 9.85 5.80
CA ARG A 592 -36.97 10.49 7.04
C ARG A 592 -36.81 9.58 8.24
N GLU A 593 -37.17 8.31 8.10
CA GLU A 593 -37.03 7.31 9.15
C GLU A 593 -35.56 7.13 9.56
N LEU A 594 -34.64 7.15 8.59
CA LEU A 594 -33.20 7.14 8.85
C LEU A 594 -32.74 8.35 9.68
N LEU A 595 -33.30 9.53 9.40
CA LEU A 595 -32.83 10.80 9.96
C LEU A 595 -33.59 11.22 11.23
N ALA A 596 -34.73 10.58 11.54
CA ALA A 596 -35.55 10.86 12.71
C ALA A 596 -34.77 10.65 14.02
N ASP A 597 -35.10 11.45 15.03
CA ASP A 597 -34.61 11.24 16.39
C ASP A 597 -35.24 9.96 16.97
N ALA A 598 -34.39 9.11 17.54
CA ALA A 598 -34.81 7.89 18.24
C ALA A 598 -35.29 8.23 19.65
#